data_AF-A0A1S7DPC8-F1
#
_entry.id   AF-A0A1S7DPC8-F1
#
_cell.length_a   1.000
_cell.length_b   1.000
_cell.length_c   1.000
_cell.angle_alpha   90.00
_cell.angle_beta   90.00
_cell.angle_gamma   90.00
#
_symmetry.space_group_name_H-M   'P 1'
#
loop_
_entity.id
_entity.type
_entity.pdbx_description
1 polymer ?
#
loop_
_entity_poly.entity_id
_entity_poly.type
_entity_poly.pdbx_seq_one_letter_code
_entity_poly.pdbx_strand_id
1 'polypeptide(L)'
;MAAVYYENFVKPTCLHIIQNGGIQDDDGTKYENSTIKIIIPQKLTTDVNSQFQTLKKSFQTKKLTFDYLRRPRNIDVETLIQDGKLYVIDFPTVLSGINYAISNLLPNDFNSMSDDYELILNREFDRFIYTLNKLALRDGYNNLITVINEKDIK
;
A
#
# COMPACT_ATOMS: atom_id res chain seq x y z
N MET A 1 0.67 -12.50 -0.32
CA MET A 1 0.80 -11.15 0.31
C MET A 1 -0.20 -10.14 -0.21
N ALA A 2 -0.35 -9.95 -1.53
CA ALA A 2 -1.33 -8.99 -2.08
C ALA A 2 -2.76 -9.14 -1.53
N ALA A 3 -3.30 -10.37 -1.49
CA ALA A 3 -4.62 -10.63 -0.92
C ALA A 3 -4.72 -10.28 0.58
N VAL A 4 -3.66 -10.54 1.35
CA VAL A 4 -3.61 -10.22 2.79
C VAL A 4 -3.63 -8.71 3.00
N TYR A 5 -2.81 -7.98 2.24
CA TYR A 5 -2.80 -6.52 2.26
C TYR A 5 -4.14 -5.92 1.82
N TYR A 6 -4.73 -6.49 0.77
CA TYR A 6 -6.02 -6.07 0.26
C TYR A 6 -7.14 -6.24 1.30
N GLU A 7 -7.28 -7.41 1.90
CA GLU A 7 -8.36 -7.70 2.87
C GLU A 7 -8.17 -6.98 4.22
N ASN A 8 -6.94 -6.60 4.57
CA ASN A 8 -6.64 -5.95 5.86
C ASN A 8 -6.65 -4.43 5.81
N PHE A 9 -6.27 -3.83 4.68
CA PHE A 9 -6.12 -2.38 4.56
C PHE A 9 -6.99 -1.84 3.43
N VAL A 10 -6.72 -2.23 2.19
CA VAL A 10 -7.29 -1.59 0.99
C VAL A 10 -8.81 -1.70 0.96
N LYS A 11 -9.36 -2.91 1.11
CA LYS A 11 -10.79 -3.17 1.04
C LYS A 11 -11.56 -2.52 2.19
N PRO A 12 -11.13 -2.62 3.46
CA PRO A 12 -11.76 -1.87 4.54
C PRO A 12 -11.78 -0.35 4.32
N THR A 13 -10.69 0.24 3.85
CA THR A 13 -10.61 1.68 3.55
C THR A 13 -11.53 2.06 2.39
N CYS A 14 -11.57 1.28 1.31
CA CYS A 14 -12.50 1.52 0.19
C CYS A 14 -13.96 1.45 0.64
N LEU A 15 -14.31 0.45 1.45
CA LEU A 15 -15.66 0.31 2.00
C LEU A 15 -16.03 1.50 2.86
N HIS A 16 -15.13 1.97 3.73
CA HIS A 16 -15.37 3.17 4.54
C HIS A 16 -15.64 4.40 3.67
N ILE A 17 -14.83 4.63 2.62
CA ILE A 17 -15.01 5.74 1.68
C ILE A 17 -16.40 5.66 1.02
N ILE A 18 -16.80 4.48 0.52
CA ILE A 18 -18.07 4.30 -0.19
C ILE A 18 -19.26 4.49 0.75
N GLN A 19 -19.22 3.89 1.94
CA GLN A 19 -20.34 3.92 2.89
C GLN A 19 -20.61 5.32 3.42
N ASN A 20 -19.55 6.11 3.64
CA ASN A 20 -19.66 7.46 4.17
C ASN A 20 -19.70 8.53 3.06
N GLY A 21 -19.49 8.16 1.80
CA GLY A 21 -19.37 9.10 0.69
C GLY A 21 -18.16 10.03 0.84
N GLY A 22 -17.03 9.50 1.31
CA GLY A 22 -15.80 10.25 1.56
C GLY A 22 -15.12 9.89 2.88
N ILE A 23 -14.11 10.69 3.25
CA ILE A 23 -13.39 10.61 4.53
C ILE A 23 -13.56 11.96 5.24
N GLN A 24 -13.82 11.92 6.53
CA GLN A 24 -13.84 13.12 7.38
C GLN A 24 -12.51 13.22 8.13
N ASP A 25 -11.90 14.41 8.15
CA ASP A 25 -10.70 14.66 8.96
C ASP A 25 -11.07 14.95 10.43
N ASP A 26 -10.04 15.03 11.28
CA ASP A 26 -10.20 15.31 12.72
C ASP A 26 -10.81 16.70 12.99
N ASP A 27 -10.70 17.63 12.03
CA ASP A 27 -11.26 18.99 12.11
C ASP A 27 -12.75 19.04 11.69
N GLY A 28 -13.31 17.92 11.26
CA GLY A 28 -14.72 17.79 10.86
C GLY A 28 -15.00 18.07 9.38
N THR A 29 -13.97 18.32 8.58
CA THR A 29 -14.10 18.55 7.14
C THR A 29 -14.26 17.23 6.41
N LYS A 30 -15.34 17.11 5.62
CA LYS A 30 -15.61 15.93 4.81
C LYS A 30 -15.07 16.09 3.39
N TYR A 31 -14.25 15.14 2.96
CA TYR A 31 -13.69 15.06 1.62
C TYR A 31 -14.40 13.95 0.82
N GLU A 32 -15.36 14.34 0.00
CA GLU A 32 -16.09 13.40 -0.88
C GLU A 32 -15.16 12.76 -1.93
N ASN A 33 -14.19 13.54 -2.42
CA ASN A 33 -13.15 13.08 -3.33
C ASN A 33 -11.97 12.51 -2.55
N SER A 34 -12.15 11.28 -2.05
CA SER A 34 -11.13 10.51 -1.32
C SER A 34 -10.60 9.33 -2.14
N THR A 35 -9.28 9.17 -2.22
CA THR A 35 -8.64 8.04 -2.92
C THR A 35 -7.45 7.49 -2.14
N ILE A 36 -7.10 6.23 -2.38
CA ILE A 36 -5.96 5.54 -1.80
C ILE A 36 -4.81 5.58 -2.81
N LYS A 37 -3.69 6.17 -2.41
CA LYS A 37 -2.41 6.15 -3.13
C LYS A 37 -1.47 5.15 -2.46
N ILE A 38 -1.19 4.07 -3.17
CA ILE A 38 -0.30 3.01 -2.71
C ILE A 38 1.06 3.27 -3.33
N ILE A 39 2.01 3.70 -2.50
CA ILE A 39 3.32 4.13 -2.94
C ILE A 39 4.26 2.93 -2.96
N ILE A 40 4.84 2.65 -4.12
CA ILE A 40 5.75 1.53 -4.32
C ILE A 40 7.12 2.03 -4.81
N PRO A 41 8.22 1.38 -4.40
CA PRO A 41 9.53 1.73 -4.91
C PRO A 41 9.71 1.31 -6.37
N GLN A 42 10.74 1.81 -7.04
CA GLN A 42 11.08 1.40 -8.40
C GLN A 42 11.52 -0.06 -8.47
N LYS A 43 12.26 -0.50 -7.45
CA LYS A 43 12.75 -1.87 -7.27
C LYS A 43 12.80 -2.18 -5.78
N LEU A 44 12.64 -3.45 -5.41
CA LEU A 44 12.86 -3.88 -4.04
C LEU A 44 14.35 -4.10 -3.77
N THR A 45 14.85 -3.56 -2.67
CA THR A 45 16.16 -3.92 -2.14
C THR A 45 16.01 -5.08 -1.13
N THR A 46 17.13 -5.65 -0.69
CA THR A 46 17.12 -6.68 0.37
C THR A 46 16.61 -6.14 1.71
N ASP A 47 16.78 -4.83 1.98
CA ASP A 47 16.21 -4.15 3.15
C ASP A 47 15.00 -3.27 2.77
N VAL A 48 13.91 -3.96 2.44
CA VAL A 48 12.61 -3.36 2.08
C VAL A 48 12.08 -2.45 3.19
N ASN A 49 12.37 -2.76 4.46
CA ASN A 49 11.87 -1.98 5.60
C ASN A 49 12.55 -0.61 5.64
N SER A 50 13.88 -0.55 5.56
CA SER A 50 14.61 0.72 5.52
C SER A 50 14.29 1.54 4.26
N GLN A 51 14.03 0.86 3.14
CA GLN A 51 13.58 1.52 1.90
C GLN A 51 12.24 2.25 2.13
N PHE A 52 11.24 1.58 2.70
CA PHE A 52 9.95 2.21 2.98
C PHE A 52 10.03 3.29 4.05
N GLN A 53 10.91 3.15 5.05
CA GLN A 53 11.13 4.23 6.02
C GLN A 53 11.69 5.49 5.37
N THR A 54 12.63 5.34 4.44
CA THR A 54 13.20 6.46 3.68
C THR A 54 12.15 7.11 2.80
N LEU A 55 11.40 6.28 2.06
CA LEU A 55 10.34 6.76 1.17
C LEU A 55 9.23 7.47 1.95
N LYS A 56 8.82 6.94 3.10
CA LYS A 56 7.80 7.58 3.94
C LYS A 56 8.22 8.96 4.44
N LYS A 57 9.51 9.19 4.73
CA LYS A 57 10.02 10.51 5.18
C LYS A 57 9.87 11.61 4.13
N SER A 58 9.75 11.28 2.84
CA SER A 58 9.51 12.29 1.81
C SER A 58 8.06 12.79 1.75
N PHE A 59 7.15 12.22 2.56
CA PHE A 59 5.76 12.63 2.61
C PHE A 59 5.45 13.32 3.94
N GLN A 60 4.82 14.49 3.85
CA GLN A 60 4.22 15.15 5.00
C GLN A 60 2.77 14.68 5.13
N THR A 61 2.56 13.57 5.81
CA THR A 61 1.23 13.00 6.07
C THR A 61 0.74 13.35 7.47
N LYS A 62 -0.59 13.39 7.63
CA LYS A 62 -1.26 13.39 8.94
C LYS A 62 -1.81 11.99 9.22
N LYS A 63 -1.82 11.59 10.48
CA LYS A 63 -2.50 10.34 10.87
C LYS A 63 -3.99 10.63 11.00
N LEU A 64 -4.80 9.70 10.54
CA LEU A 64 -6.24 9.70 10.72
C LEU A 64 -6.66 8.30 11.14
N THR A 65 -7.61 8.20 12.06
CA THR A 65 -8.13 6.92 12.53
C THR A 65 -9.63 6.90 12.27
N PHE A 66 -10.13 5.85 11.62
CA PHE A 66 -11.57 5.68 11.42
C PHE A 66 -12.05 4.28 11.80
N ASP A 67 -13.30 4.24 12.23
CA ASP A 67 -13.98 3.00 12.60
C ASP A 67 -14.35 2.22 11.34
N TYR A 68 -14.02 0.94 11.35
CA TYR A 68 -14.47 0.00 10.33
C TYR A 68 -15.50 -0.94 10.96
N LEU A 69 -16.79 -0.71 10.65
CA LEU A 69 -17.97 -1.35 11.25
C LEU A 69 -17.94 -2.89 11.30
N ARG A 70 -17.06 -3.55 10.53
CA ARG A 70 -16.91 -5.01 10.48
C ARG A 70 -15.68 -5.55 11.22
N ARG A 71 -14.89 -4.70 11.89
CA ARG A 71 -13.79 -5.12 12.77
C ARG A 71 -13.89 -4.39 14.12
N PRO A 72 -13.51 -5.04 15.22
CA PRO A 72 -13.46 -4.40 16.55
C PRO A 72 -12.26 -3.46 16.72
N ARG A 73 -11.58 -3.08 15.63
CA ARG A 73 -10.37 -2.27 15.63
C ARG A 73 -10.46 -1.18 14.58
N ASN A 74 -10.00 0.00 14.96
CA ASN A 74 -9.93 1.14 14.08
C ASN A 74 -8.80 0.94 13.06
N ILE A 75 -8.91 1.66 11.95
CA ILE A 75 -7.88 1.67 10.91
C ILE A 75 -7.14 2.99 11.01
N ASP A 76 -5.84 2.88 11.31
CA ASP A 76 -4.92 4.02 11.26
C ASP A 76 -4.43 4.16 9.82
N VAL A 77 -4.64 5.34 9.26
CA VAL A 77 -4.19 5.69 7.91
C VAL A 77 -3.37 6.95 7.94
N GLU A 78 -2.53 7.12 6.92
CA GLU A 78 -1.85 8.38 6.67
C GLU A 78 -2.56 9.12 5.55
N THR A 79 -2.80 10.41 5.75
CA THR A 79 -3.56 11.25 4.82
C THR A 79 -2.73 12.44 4.36
N LEU A 80 -2.94 12.82 3.11
CA LEU A 80 -2.40 14.02 2.49
C LEU A 80 -3.56 14.76 1.83
N ILE A 81 -3.76 16.02 2.19
CA ILE A 81 -4.76 16.88 1.55
C ILE A 81 -4.05 17.72 0.50
N GLN A 82 -4.51 17.62 -0.74
CA GLN A 82 -3.96 18.38 -1.86
C GLN A 82 -5.07 18.66 -2.89
N ASP A 83 -5.16 19.90 -3.34
CA ASP A 83 -6.16 20.37 -4.32
C ASP A 83 -7.62 20.07 -3.93
N GLY A 84 -7.94 20.20 -2.64
CA GLY A 84 -9.29 19.92 -2.11
C GLY A 84 -9.67 18.44 -2.09
N LYS A 85 -8.72 17.53 -2.33
CA LYS A 85 -8.91 16.08 -2.27
C LYS A 85 -8.10 15.50 -1.10
N LEU A 86 -8.62 14.43 -0.53
CA LEU A 86 -7.92 13.68 0.51
C LEU A 86 -7.35 12.39 -0.10
N TYR A 87 -6.04 12.22 0.07
CA TYR A 87 -5.34 11.03 -0.35
C TYR A 87 -4.95 10.22 0.88
N VAL A 88 -5.42 8.98 0.96
CA VAL A 88 -4.87 8.00 1.90
C VAL A 88 -3.56 7.49 1.29
N ILE A 89 -2.43 7.84 1.89
CA ILE A 89 -1.10 7.40 1.47
C ILE A 89 -0.76 6.13 2.24
N ASP A 90 -0.37 5.07 1.54
CA ASP A 90 0.10 3.85 2.18
C ASP A 90 1.31 3.25 1.47
N PHE A 91 2.16 2.61 2.28
CA PHE A 91 3.39 1.97 1.86
C PHE A 91 3.27 0.48 2.19
N PRO A 92 3.18 -0.43 1.19
CA PRO A 92 2.89 -1.83 1.42
C PRO A 92 4.12 -2.57 1.99
N THR A 93 4.46 -2.32 3.26
CA THR A 93 5.58 -2.93 3.99
C THR A 93 5.50 -4.46 4.07
N VAL A 94 4.31 -5.03 3.81
CA VAL A 94 4.09 -6.46 3.58
C VAL A 94 5.02 -7.03 2.50
N LEU A 95 5.54 -6.21 1.59
CA LEU A 95 6.50 -6.61 0.56
C LEU A 95 7.83 -7.10 1.15
N SER A 96 8.19 -6.69 2.38
CA SER A 96 9.32 -7.28 3.10
C SER A 96 9.15 -8.80 3.29
N GLY A 97 7.91 -9.27 3.41
CA GLY A 97 7.57 -10.69 3.47
C GLY A 97 7.91 -11.46 2.19
N ILE A 98 8.03 -10.80 1.03
CA ILE A 98 8.51 -11.44 -0.21
C ILE A 98 9.96 -11.85 -0.02
N ASN A 99 10.80 -10.93 0.45
CA ASN A 99 12.21 -11.20 0.70
C ASN A 99 12.38 -12.32 1.74
N TYR A 100 11.66 -12.25 2.86
CA TYR A 100 11.69 -13.31 3.87
C TYR A 100 11.20 -14.66 3.35
N ALA A 101 10.15 -14.70 2.53
CA ALA A 101 9.65 -15.96 1.99
C ALA A 101 10.65 -16.60 1.02
N ILE A 102 11.25 -15.81 0.13
CA ILE A 102 12.24 -16.30 -0.84
C ILE A 102 13.47 -16.82 -0.11
N SER A 103 14.02 -16.06 0.85
CA SER A 103 15.23 -16.44 1.58
C SER A 103 15.08 -17.74 2.40
N ASN A 104 13.87 -18.05 2.88
CA ASN A 104 13.61 -19.28 3.65
C ASN A 104 13.25 -20.49 2.76
N LEU A 105 12.80 -20.26 1.53
CA LEU A 105 12.35 -21.33 0.62
C LEU A 105 13.42 -21.74 -0.39
N LEU A 106 14.42 -20.88 -0.64
CA LEU A 106 15.55 -21.20 -1.50
C LEU A 106 16.72 -21.80 -0.71
N PRO A 107 17.52 -22.69 -1.33
CA PRO A 107 18.75 -23.20 -0.72
C PRO A 107 19.72 -22.07 -0.39
N ASN A 108 20.56 -22.26 0.64
CA ASN A 108 21.56 -21.26 1.06
C ASN A 108 22.57 -20.88 -0.05
N ASP A 109 22.70 -21.71 -1.08
CA ASP A 109 23.56 -21.45 -2.24
C ASP A 109 23.01 -20.31 -3.13
N PHE A 110 21.72 -19.98 -3.00
CA PHE A 110 21.13 -18.75 -3.53
C PHE A 110 21.46 -17.59 -2.61
N ASN A 111 22.56 -16.90 -2.90
CA ASN A 111 22.90 -15.67 -2.19
C ASN A 111 21.81 -14.60 -2.45
N SER A 112 21.37 -13.92 -1.39
CA SER A 112 20.48 -12.74 -1.45
C SER A 112 20.97 -11.57 -2.34
N MET A 113 22.17 -11.70 -2.91
CA MET A 113 22.82 -10.76 -3.81
C MET A 113 23.15 -11.36 -5.19
N SER A 114 22.58 -12.51 -5.55
CA SER A 114 22.70 -13.03 -6.92
C SER A 114 21.69 -12.35 -7.85
N ASP A 115 22.05 -12.22 -9.13
CA ASP A 115 21.16 -11.68 -10.17
C ASP A 115 19.84 -12.49 -10.24
N ASP A 116 19.92 -13.81 -10.06
CA ASP A 116 18.74 -14.69 -10.03
C ASP A 116 17.80 -14.38 -8.85
N TYR A 117 18.36 -14.04 -7.69
CA TYR A 117 17.57 -13.65 -6.52
C TYR A 117 16.83 -12.33 -6.77
N GLU A 118 17.52 -11.34 -7.34
CA GLU A 118 16.92 -10.06 -7.72
C GLU A 118 15.81 -10.24 -8.77
N LEU A 119 16.01 -11.13 -9.76
CA LEU A 119 15.00 -11.44 -10.76
C LEU A 119 13.74 -12.06 -10.13
N ILE A 120 13.90 -12.97 -9.18
CA ILE A 120 12.76 -13.58 -8.46
C ILE A 120 12.03 -12.51 -7.64
N LEU A 121 12.76 -11.66 -6.91
CA LEU A 121 12.18 -10.56 -6.14
C LEU A 121 11.35 -9.63 -7.01
N ASN A 122 11.92 -9.17 -8.13
CA ASN A 122 11.23 -8.27 -9.06
C ASN A 122 9.98 -8.93 -9.65
N ARG A 123 10.05 -10.22 -10.01
CA ARG A 123 8.88 -10.96 -10.52
C ARG A 123 7.76 -11.08 -9.48
N GLU A 124 8.12 -11.34 -8.22
CA GLU A 124 7.13 -11.43 -7.14
C GLU A 124 6.55 -10.05 -6.77
N PHE A 125 7.35 -8.99 -6.88
CA PHE A 125 6.89 -7.61 -6.75
C PHE A 125 5.87 -7.23 -7.84
N ASP A 126 6.17 -7.55 -9.10
CA ASP A 126 5.23 -7.32 -10.21
C ASP A 126 3.93 -8.12 -10.03
N ARG A 127 4.05 -9.38 -9.58
CA ARG A 127 2.89 -10.23 -9.24
C ARG A 127 2.05 -9.65 -8.12
N PHE A 128 2.69 -9.02 -7.12
CA PHE A 128 1.97 -8.34 -6.04
C PHE A 128 1.11 -7.21 -6.61
N ILE A 129 1.68 -6.33 -7.43
CA ILE A 129 0.98 -5.17 -8.03
C ILE A 129 -0.15 -5.66 -8.93
N TYR A 130 0.12 -6.63 -9.80
CA TYR A 130 -0.87 -7.22 -10.69
C TYR A 130 -2.05 -7.83 -9.92
N THR A 131 -1.76 -8.60 -8.87
CA THR A 131 -2.79 -9.24 -8.05
C THR A 131 -3.62 -8.20 -7.31
N LEU A 132 -3.00 -7.16 -6.77
CA LEU A 132 -3.67 -6.07 -6.08
C LEU A 132 -4.65 -5.36 -7.02
N ASN A 133 -4.21 -4.98 -8.22
CA ASN A 133 -5.06 -4.36 -9.23
C ASN A 133 -6.21 -5.27 -9.67
N LYS A 134 -5.95 -6.58 -9.83
CA LYS A 134 -6.98 -7.56 -10.16
C LYS A 134 -8.05 -7.69 -9.07
N LEU A 135 -7.65 -7.68 -7.80
CA LEU A 135 -8.58 -7.72 -6.66
C LEU A 135 -9.42 -6.43 -6.58
N ALA A 136 -8.78 -5.28 -6.73
CA ALA A 136 -9.47 -3.98 -6.77
C ALA A 136 -10.48 -3.91 -7.91
N LEU A 137 -10.11 -4.37 -9.11
CA LEU A 137 -11.00 -4.40 -10.27
C LEU A 137 -12.19 -5.34 -10.04
N ARG A 138 -11.95 -6.55 -9.49
CA ARG A 138 -12.99 -7.54 -9.21
C ARG A 138 -14.08 -6.98 -8.28
N ASP A 139 -13.68 -6.21 -7.27
CA ASP A 139 -14.59 -5.66 -6.26
C ASP A 139 -15.08 -4.24 -6.62
N GLY A 140 -14.70 -3.68 -7.78
CA GLY A 140 -15.15 -2.37 -8.27
C GLY A 140 -14.46 -1.15 -7.64
N TYR A 141 -13.28 -1.33 -7.02
CA TYR A 141 -12.53 -0.26 -6.35
C TYR A 141 -11.40 0.35 -7.19
N ASN A 142 -11.30 0.00 -8.48
CA ASN A 142 -10.24 0.46 -9.38
C ASN A 142 -10.16 2.00 -9.52
N ASN A 143 -11.26 2.72 -9.28
CA ASN A 143 -11.28 4.19 -9.30
C ASN A 143 -10.88 4.83 -7.96
N LEU A 144 -10.86 4.06 -6.87
CA LEU A 144 -10.50 4.52 -5.53
C LEU A 144 -9.04 4.25 -5.19
N ILE A 145 -8.33 3.46 -5.99
CA ILE A 145 -6.98 3.01 -5.71
C ILE A 145 -6.07 3.41 -6.86
N THR A 146 -4.93 4.01 -6.55
CA THR A 146 -3.87 4.30 -7.50
C THR A 146 -2.56 3.77 -6.95
N VAL A 147 -1.88 2.91 -7.70
CA VAL A 147 -0.52 2.48 -7.39
C VAL A 147 0.44 3.46 -8.05
N ILE A 148 1.30 4.10 -7.27
CA ILE A 148 2.23 5.14 -7.75
C ILE A 148 3.66 4.68 -7.50
N ASN A 149 4.48 4.70 -8.53
CA ASN A 149 5.90 4.43 -8.39
C ASN A 149 6.61 5.66 -7.82
N GLU A 150 7.58 5.47 -6.92
CA GLU A 150 8.33 6.56 -6.29
C GLU A 150 8.94 7.55 -7.30
N LYS A 151 9.35 7.07 -8.48
CA LYS A 151 9.91 7.92 -9.55
C LYS A 151 8.90 8.90 -10.15
N ASP A 152 7.61 8.63 -10.01
CA ASP A 152 6.52 9.43 -10.58
C ASP A 152 6.01 10.48 -9.57
N ILE A 153 6.64 10.55 -8.39
CA ILE A 153 6.29 11.45 -7.29
C ILE A 153 7.16 12.69 -7.45
N LYS A 154 6.57 13.72 -8.06
CA LYS A 154 7.18 15.05 -8.22
C LYS A 154 6.86 15.95 -7.04
#